data_AF-A0A2W0C2J4-F1
#
_entry.id   AF-A0A2W0C2J4-F1
#
_cell.length_a   1.000
_cell.length_b   1.000
_cell.length_c   1.000
_cell.angle_alpha   90.00
_cell.angle_beta   90.00
_cell.angle_gamma   90.00
#
_symmetry.space_group_name_H-M   'P 1'
#
loop_
_entity.id
_entity.type
_entity.pdbx_description
1 polymer ?
#
loop_
_entity_poly.entity_id
_entity_poly.type
_entity_poly.pdbx_seq_one_letter_code
_entity_poly.pdbx_strand_id
1 'polypeptide(L)'
;MKWVKKTGIFIVVCIGVCSITGCGSGKTNLEDATVPLALGLDVEDQKLHYYVSAPVFSKDIQKKSREAQGLAEGLRSSKNQQDAQFPGSVGGRNFQVIVVGKELLKYKDWFKVLDVTFRDPRNTITDRIIAVDGPVSDIFNFQSKDQPPILMFLKAIVESGSKISTTVSTTAQELHRQLYDRAMTPAISEIKIENNKIILKGTTLLSRQAQYRTSLTYQETSLLQILKREAGPGISLTYPVDKLQQTVP
;
A
#
# COMPACT_ATOMS: atom_id res chain seq x y z
N MET A 1 13.11 -32.82 53.86
CA MET A 1 12.95 -33.01 52.40
C MET A 1 11.66 -32.44 51.80
N LYS A 2 10.50 -32.47 52.49
CA LYS A 2 9.23 -31.89 51.97
C LYS A 2 9.23 -30.36 51.84
N TRP A 3 10.04 -29.64 52.63
CA TRP A 3 10.10 -28.18 52.63
C TRP A 3 10.83 -27.64 51.39
N VAL A 4 11.99 -28.20 51.04
CA VAL A 4 12.78 -27.84 49.83
C VAL A 4 11.99 -28.01 48.54
N LYS A 5 11.14 -29.05 48.45
CA LYS A 5 10.25 -29.27 47.30
C LYS A 5 9.17 -28.19 47.17
N LYS A 6 8.64 -27.68 48.30
CA LYS A 6 7.65 -26.59 48.31
C LYS A 6 8.27 -25.25 47.94
N THR A 7 9.51 -24.98 48.38
CA THR A 7 10.25 -23.76 48.00
C THR A 7 10.61 -23.76 46.52
N GLY A 8 11.01 -24.91 45.95
CA GLY A 8 11.31 -25.04 44.52
C GLY A 8 10.09 -24.81 43.62
N ILE A 9 8.93 -25.34 43.99
CA ILE A 9 7.66 -25.11 43.26
C ILE A 9 7.28 -23.62 43.31
N PHE A 10 7.42 -22.97 44.47
CA PHE A 10 7.12 -21.55 44.61
C PHE A 10 8.00 -20.67 43.71
N ILE A 11 9.31 -20.99 43.61
CA ILE A 11 10.24 -20.26 42.74
C ILE A 11 9.88 -20.44 41.26
N VAL A 12 9.54 -21.67 40.82
CA VAL A 12 9.12 -21.92 39.44
C VAL A 12 7.80 -21.22 39.10
N VAL A 13 6.86 -21.17 40.04
CA VAL A 13 5.61 -20.43 39.88
C VAL A 13 5.86 -18.92 39.80
N CYS A 14 6.73 -18.36 40.65
CA CYS A 14 7.10 -16.95 40.57
C CYS A 14 7.80 -16.60 39.24
N ILE A 15 8.72 -17.43 38.75
CA ILE A 15 9.36 -17.24 37.44
C ILE A 15 8.34 -17.35 36.31
N GLY A 16 7.40 -18.28 36.42
CA GLY A 16 6.26 -18.40 35.51
C GLY A 16 5.40 -17.13 35.48
N VAL A 17 5.01 -16.61 36.65
CA VAL A 17 4.19 -15.39 36.77
C VAL A 17 4.93 -14.16 36.21
N CYS A 18 6.23 -14.01 36.48
CA CYS A 18 7.03 -12.93 35.90
C CYS A 18 7.13 -13.03 34.36
N SER A 19 7.18 -14.25 33.82
CA SER A 19 7.22 -14.47 32.36
C SER A 19 5.89 -14.14 31.65
N ILE A 20 4.77 -14.08 32.39
CA ILE A 20 3.44 -13.72 31.83
C ILE A 20 3.18 -12.21 31.93
N THR A 21 4.05 -11.43 32.59
CA THR A 21 3.97 -9.95 32.55
C THR A 21 4.46 -9.41 31.21
N GLY A 22 3.72 -9.73 30.14
CA GLY A 22 3.92 -9.14 28.82
C GLY A 22 3.85 -7.62 28.92
N CYS A 23 4.89 -6.95 28.44
CA CYS A 23 5.02 -5.49 28.44
C CYS A 23 3.76 -4.83 27.84
N GLY A 24 2.87 -4.31 28.70
CA GLY A 24 1.66 -3.58 28.32
C GLY A 24 1.92 -2.17 27.79
N SER A 25 3.19 -1.76 27.67
CA SER A 25 3.65 -0.40 27.39
C SER A 25 3.53 0.05 25.93
N GLY A 26 3.00 -0.80 25.04
CA GLY A 26 2.92 -0.53 23.60
C GLY A 26 1.62 0.12 23.11
N LYS A 27 0.71 0.46 24.03
CA LYS A 27 -0.59 1.06 23.70
C LYS A 27 -0.43 2.57 23.49
N THR A 28 -0.79 3.04 22.31
CA THR A 28 -1.01 4.46 22.03
C THR A 28 -2.50 4.67 22.08
N ASN A 29 -2.96 5.62 22.89
CA ASN A 29 -4.37 5.94 22.91
C ASN A 29 -4.80 6.57 21.58
N LEU A 30 -6.07 6.45 21.22
CA LEU A 30 -6.54 6.89 19.92
C LEU A 30 -6.52 8.42 19.80
N GLU A 31 -6.76 9.12 20.91
CA GLU A 31 -6.67 10.58 21.03
C GLU A 31 -5.25 11.12 20.80
N ASP A 32 -4.23 10.32 21.09
CA ASP A 32 -2.81 10.67 20.95
C ASP A 32 -2.20 10.13 19.63
N ALA A 33 -3.02 9.49 18.78
CA ALA A 33 -2.57 8.81 17.58
C ALA A 33 -3.15 9.43 16.31
N THR A 34 -2.28 9.70 15.34
CA THR A 34 -2.71 9.92 13.95
C THR A 34 -2.65 8.60 13.20
N VAL A 35 -3.77 8.21 12.57
CA VAL A 35 -3.92 6.97 11.80
C VAL A 35 -3.92 7.29 10.30
N PRO A 36 -2.76 7.30 9.63
CA PRO A 36 -2.69 7.48 8.19
C PRO A 36 -3.29 6.31 7.43
N LEU A 37 -3.90 6.59 6.28
CA LEU A 37 -4.54 5.59 5.42
C LEU A 37 -3.80 5.41 4.07
N ALA A 38 -2.82 6.25 3.75
CA ALA A 38 -2.03 6.14 2.53
C ALA A 38 -0.57 6.51 2.78
N LEU A 39 0.30 5.71 2.18
CA LEU A 39 1.74 5.94 2.12
C LEU A 39 2.13 6.08 0.66
N GLY A 40 2.80 7.17 0.31
CA GLY A 40 3.42 7.41 -0.99
C GLY A 40 4.92 7.27 -0.87
N LEU A 41 5.54 6.62 -1.84
CA LEU A 41 6.98 6.41 -1.89
C LEU A 41 7.49 6.75 -3.28
N ASP A 42 8.46 7.64 -3.33
CA ASP A 42 9.20 7.94 -4.55
C ASP A 42 10.67 8.23 -4.23
N VAL A 43 11.44 8.58 -5.25
CA VAL A 43 12.82 9.04 -5.10
C VAL A 43 12.95 10.47 -5.58
N GLU A 44 13.53 11.32 -4.73
CA GLU A 44 13.92 12.68 -5.08
C GLU A 44 15.32 12.92 -4.49
N ASP A 45 16.22 13.50 -5.29
CA ASP A 45 17.62 13.76 -4.89
C ASP A 45 18.34 12.54 -4.29
N GLN A 46 18.12 11.35 -4.88
CA GLN A 46 18.66 10.06 -4.43
C GLN A 46 18.22 9.64 -3.02
N LYS A 47 17.26 10.34 -2.42
CA LYS A 47 16.67 10.02 -1.11
C LYS A 47 15.25 9.51 -1.28
N LEU A 48 14.76 8.81 -0.25
CA LEU A 48 13.37 8.42 -0.20
C LEU A 48 12.52 9.67 0.03
N HIS A 49 11.67 10.00 -0.95
CA HIS A 49 10.62 10.97 -0.77
C HIS A 49 9.37 10.22 -0.31
N TYR A 50 8.99 10.43 0.96
CA TYR A 50 7.78 9.84 1.50
C TYR A 50 6.63 10.85 1.46
N TYR A 51 5.42 10.32 1.30
CA TYR A 51 4.17 11.07 1.44
C TYR A 51 3.26 10.27 2.36
N VAL A 52 2.57 10.95 3.27
CA VAL A 52 1.64 10.32 4.21
C VAL A 52 0.37 11.14 4.22
N SER A 53 -0.77 10.47 4.19
CA SER A 53 -2.06 11.15 4.24
C SER A 53 -2.96 10.50 5.29
N ALA A 54 -3.53 11.33 6.15
CA ALA A 54 -4.40 10.93 7.25
C ALA A 54 -5.74 11.69 7.18
N PRO A 55 -6.86 11.04 7.51
CA PRO A 55 -8.16 11.70 7.55
C PRO A 55 -8.23 12.74 8.67
N VAL A 56 -8.99 13.81 8.44
CA VAL A 56 -9.29 14.84 9.44
C VAL A 56 -10.76 14.74 9.83
N PHE A 57 -11.00 14.36 11.08
CA PHE A 57 -12.34 14.20 11.65
C PHE A 57 -12.81 15.51 12.28
N SER A 58 -13.23 16.46 11.46
CA SER A 58 -13.89 17.69 11.93
C SER A 58 -15.03 18.07 11.00
N LYS A 59 -16.13 18.59 11.55
CA LYS A 59 -17.28 19.05 10.76
C LYS A 59 -16.93 20.32 9.99
N ASP A 60 -16.12 21.21 10.57
CA ASP A 60 -15.90 22.58 10.09
C ASP A 60 -14.77 22.70 9.05
N ILE A 61 -14.01 21.61 8.81
CA ILE A 61 -12.88 21.61 7.88
C ILE A 61 -13.34 21.12 6.51
N GLN A 62 -13.11 21.91 5.46
CA GLN A 62 -13.45 21.53 4.08
C GLN A 62 -12.58 20.37 3.57
N LYS A 63 -11.26 20.44 3.80
CA LYS A 63 -10.33 19.36 3.43
C LYS A 63 -10.36 18.25 4.49
N LYS A 64 -10.96 17.11 4.18
CA LYS A 64 -11.10 15.97 5.10
C LYS A 64 -9.84 15.09 5.20
N SER A 65 -8.70 15.59 4.76
CA SER A 65 -7.40 14.93 4.87
C SER A 65 -6.29 15.94 5.18
N ARG A 66 -5.22 15.45 5.80
CA ARG A 66 -3.98 16.16 6.02
C ARG A 66 -2.84 15.31 5.50
N GLU A 67 -1.94 15.95 4.78
CA GLU A 67 -0.81 15.32 4.13
C GLU A 67 0.48 15.84 4.76
N ALA A 68 1.45 14.94 4.88
CA ALA A 68 2.82 15.24 5.25
C ALA A 68 3.74 14.62 4.22
N GLN A 69 4.88 15.25 3.99
CA GLN A 69 5.90 14.74 3.08
C GLN A 69 7.29 15.11 3.56
N GLY A 70 8.30 14.49 2.99
CA GLY A 70 9.69 14.83 3.29
C GLY A 70 10.69 13.88 2.67
N LEU A 71 11.96 14.29 2.74
CA LEU A 71 13.10 13.50 2.29
C LEU A 71 13.74 12.78 3.48
N ALA A 72 13.99 11.48 3.32
CA ALA A 72 14.58 10.65 4.36
C ALA A 72 15.50 9.57 3.77
N GLU A 73 16.39 9.03 4.61
CA GLU A 73 17.24 7.89 4.25
C GLU A 73 16.45 6.57 4.20
N GLY A 74 15.25 6.55 4.80
CA GLY A 74 14.35 5.40 4.81
C GLY A 74 13.15 5.61 5.72
N LEU A 75 12.15 4.72 5.62
CA LEU A 75 10.87 4.85 6.35
C LEU A 75 11.00 4.92 7.87
N ARG A 76 12.02 4.26 8.44
CA ARG A 76 12.24 4.35 9.88
C ARG A 76 12.78 5.73 10.30
N SER A 77 13.66 6.32 9.50
CA SER A 77 14.23 7.64 9.77
C SER A 77 13.23 8.78 9.54
N SER A 78 12.25 8.59 8.65
CA SER A 78 11.21 9.60 8.41
C SER A 78 10.21 9.73 9.56
N LYS A 79 10.18 8.81 10.52
CA LYS A 79 9.20 8.80 11.62
C LYS A 79 9.16 10.12 12.40
N ASN A 80 10.32 10.69 12.72
CA ASN A 80 10.40 11.95 13.46
C ASN A 80 9.87 13.12 12.62
N GLN A 81 10.12 13.11 11.31
CA GLN A 81 9.61 14.14 10.40
C GLN A 81 8.09 14.02 10.19
N GLN A 82 7.55 12.80 10.18
CA GLN A 82 6.11 12.54 10.15
C GLN A 82 5.42 13.03 11.43
N ASP A 83 5.96 12.67 12.60
CA ASP A 83 5.40 13.09 13.89
C ASP A 83 5.43 14.61 14.09
N ALA A 84 6.39 15.30 13.49
CA ALA A 84 6.44 16.77 13.53
C ALA A 84 5.35 17.46 12.68
N GLN A 85 4.72 16.74 11.73
CA GLN A 85 3.74 17.30 10.78
C GLN A 85 2.27 16.94 11.14
N PHE A 86 2.06 16.03 12.09
CA PHE A 86 0.75 15.57 12.52
C PHE A 86 0.52 15.79 14.02
N PRO A 87 -0.74 15.93 14.46
CA PRO A 87 -1.06 15.96 15.89
C PRO A 87 -0.96 14.53 16.45
N GLY A 88 -0.19 14.37 17.52
CA GLY A 88 0.06 13.06 18.13
C GLY A 88 1.05 12.21 17.33
N SER A 89 1.19 10.94 17.72
CA SER A 89 2.13 10.03 17.07
C SER A 89 1.52 9.39 15.83
N VAL A 90 2.22 9.47 14.69
CA VAL A 90 1.82 8.83 13.43
C VAL A 90 2.07 7.32 13.52
N GLY A 91 1.02 6.51 13.40
CA GLY A 91 1.14 5.06 13.38
C GLY A 91 1.01 4.49 11.96
N GLY A 92 2.03 3.82 11.43
CA GLY A 92 1.97 3.14 10.12
C GLY A 92 1.07 1.90 10.06
N ARG A 93 0.07 1.80 10.95
CA ARG A 93 -0.61 0.55 11.30
C ARG A 93 -1.82 0.20 10.44
N ASN A 94 -2.37 1.15 9.68
CA ASN A 94 -3.66 1.01 9.00
C ASN A 94 -3.67 1.64 7.59
N PHE A 95 -2.54 1.60 6.89
CA PHE A 95 -2.53 2.03 5.50
C PHE A 95 -3.55 1.18 4.71
N GLN A 96 -4.32 1.82 3.85
CA GLN A 96 -5.23 1.16 2.92
C GLN A 96 -4.54 0.92 1.59
N VAL A 97 -3.66 1.87 1.22
CA VAL A 97 -2.88 1.86 -0.02
C VAL A 97 -1.45 2.29 0.24
N ILE A 98 -0.53 1.65 -0.47
CA ILE A 98 0.87 2.07 -0.61
C ILE A 98 1.07 2.38 -2.08
N VAL A 99 1.37 3.65 -2.36
CA VAL A 99 1.50 4.21 -3.69
C VAL A 99 2.99 4.38 -3.99
N VAL A 100 3.46 3.88 -5.12
CA VAL A 100 4.88 3.80 -5.47
C VAL A 100 5.12 4.49 -6.81
N GLY A 101 5.99 5.50 -6.81
CA GLY A 101 6.39 6.23 -8.00
C GLY A 101 7.27 5.39 -8.92
N LYS A 102 7.22 5.68 -10.22
CA LYS A 102 8.03 4.96 -11.22
C LYS A 102 9.52 5.11 -11.01
N GLU A 103 10.00 6.24 -10.47
CA GLU A 103 11.43 6.42 -10.19
C GLU A 103 11.91 5.41 -9.15
N LEU A 104 11.18 5.25 -8.03
CA LEU A 104 11.49 4.21 -7.04
C LEU A 104 11.42 2.80 -7.64
N LEU A 105 10.42 2.51 -8.49
CA LEU A 105 10.30 1.18 -9.12
C LEU A 105 11.49 0.83 -10.04
N LYS A 106 12.32 1.77 -10.47
CA LYS A 106 13.54 1.47 -11.24
C LYS A 106 14.64 0.86 -10.37
N TYR A 107 14.64 1.15 -9.06
CA TYR A 107 15.67 0.68 -8.14
C TYR A 107 15.56 -0.82 -7.92
N LYS A 108 16.72 -1.50 -7.99
CA LYS A 108 16.82 -2.93 -7.69
C LYS A 108 16.43 -3.17 -6.23
N ASP A 109 15.54 -4.13 -6.01
CA ASP A 109 15.03 -4.50 -4.70
C ASP A 109 14.41 -3.33 -3.92
N TRP A 110 13.78 -2.36 -4.59
CA TRP A 110 13.11 -1.22 -3.93
C TRP A 110 12.12 -1.67 -2.84
N PHE A 111 11.54 -2.88 -2.99
CA PHE A 111 10.64 -3.48 -2.03
C PHE A 111 11.24 -3.59 -0.61
N LYS A 112 12.58 -3.59 -0.48
CA LYS A 112 13.27 -3.52 0.82
C LYS A 112 12.95 -2.25 1.61
N VAL A 113 12.54 -1.17 0.96
CA VAL A 113 12.05 0.05 1.65
C VAL A 113 10.89 -0.30 2.59
N LEU A 114 10.05 -1.28 2.22
CA LEU A 114 8.91 -1.75 3.00
C LEU A 114 9.27 -2.79 4.08
N ASP A 115 10.53 -3.16 4.27
CA ASP A 115 10.95 -4.14 5.30
C ASP A 115 10.45 -3.74 6.71
N VAL A 116 10.46 -2.44 7.01
CA VAL A 116 9.91 -1.89 8.27
C VAL A 116 8.41 -2.19 8.42
N THR A 117 7.66 -2.21 7.32
CA THR A 117 6.23 -2.54 7.31
C THR A 117 6.00 -3.98 7.74
N PHE A 118 6.82 -4.93 7.28
CA PHE A 118 6.67 -6.36 7.60
C PHE A 118 7.28 -6.77 8.95
N ARG A 119 8.27 -6.02 9.47
CA ARG A 119 8.94 -6.33 10.73
C ARG A 119 8.15 -5.94 11.98
N ASP A 120 7.26 -4.96 11.88
CA ASP A 120 6.42 -4.55 13.00
C ASP A 120 5.08 -5.31 12.95
N PRO A 121 4.79 -6.20 13.91
CA PRO A 121 3.58 -6.99 13.91
C PRO A 121 2.29 -6.15 14.08
N ARG A 122 2.43 -4.86 14.38
CA ARG A 122 1.30 -3.93 14.52
C ARG A 122 0.86 -3.32 13.19
N ASN A 123 1.66 -3.49 12.12
CA ASN A 123 1.33 -2.99 10.81
C ASN A 123 0.42 -3.98 10.06
N THR A 124 -0.49 -3.44 9.28
CA THR A 124 -1.24 -4.22 8.30
C THR A 124 -0.35 -4.59 7.11
N ILE A 125 -0.64 -5.74 6.51
CA ILE A 125 -0.01 -6.21 5.27
C ILE A 125 -1.03 -6.41 4.15
N THR A 126 -2.27 -5.96 4.38
CA THR A 126 -3.40 -6.04 3.45
C THR A 126 -3.50 -4.80 2.56
N ASP A 127 -2.64 -3.81 2.79
CA ASP A 127 -2.55 -2.55 2.04
C ASP A 127 -2.31 -2.85 0.56
N ARG A 128 -3.04 -2.19 -0.34
CA ARG A 128 -2.87 -2.38 -1.79
C ARG A 128 -1.65 -1.63 -2.29
N ILE A 129 -0.77 -2.31 -3.03
CA ILE A 129 0.39 -1.67 -3.65
C ILE A 129 0.02 -1.20 -5.05
N ILE A 130 0.23 0.09 -5.32
CA ILE A 130 -0.21 0.76 -6.54
C ILE A 130 0.96 1.53 -7.14
N ALA A 131 1.29 1.27 -8.40
CA ALA A 131 2.22 2.07 -9.19
C ALA A 131 1.57 3.36 -9.69
N VAL A 132 2.29 4.47 -9.67
CA VAL A 132 1.85 5.74 -10.26
C VAL A 132 2.62 6.00 -11.54
N ASP A 133 1.88 6.20 -12.62
CA ASP A 133 2.40 6.76 -13.86
C ASP A 133 2.33 8.29 -13.80
N GLY A 134 3.38 8.88 -13.22
CA GLY A 134 3.49 10.32 -12.95
C GLY A 134 4.05 10.60 -11.55
N PRO A 135 4.14 11.87 -11.15
CA PRO A 135 4.63 12.26 -9.83
C PRO A 135 3.71 11.77 -8.71
N VAL A 136 4.28 11.14 -7.67
CA VAL A 136 3.50 10.74 -6.47
C VAL A 136 2.93 11.97 -5.76
N SER A 137 3.64 13.10 -5.79
CA SER A 137 3.16 14.39 -5.27
C SER A 137 1.79 14.76 -5.82
N ASP A 138 1.51 14.48 -7.09
CA ASP A 138 0.27 14.90 -7.73
C ASP A 138 -0.92 14.11 -7.17
N ILE A 139 -0.70 12.85 -6.77
CA ILE A 139 -1.72 12.02 -6.10
C ILE A 139 -2.04 12.58 -4.71
N PHE A 140 -1.02 12.95 -3.91
CA PHE A 140 -1.23 13.45 -2.55
C PHE A 140 -1.72 14.91 -2.51
N ASN A 141 -1.39 15.70 -3.53
CA ASN A 141 -1.88 17.06 -3.71
C ASN A 141 -3.23 17.12 -4.43
N PHE A 142 -3.74 15.99 -4.93
CA PHE A 142 -5.00 15.93 -5.65
C PHE A 142 -6.17 16.34 -4.74
N GLN A 143 -6.71 17.53 -4.99
CA GLN A 143 -7.90 18.01 -4.30
C GLN A 143 -9.12 17.89 -5.22
N SER A 144 -10.03 17.01 -4.85
CA SER A 144 -11.34 16.94 -5.47
C SER A 144 -12.38 17.41 -4.48
N LYS A 145 -13.16 18.43 -4.86
CA LYS A 145 -14.21 19.01 -4.02
C LYS A 145 -15.38 18.04 -3.78
N ASP A 146 -15.55 17.07 -4.68
CA ASP A 146 -16.73 16.19 -4.74
C ASP A 146 -16.40 14.69 -4.59
N GLN A 147 -15.16 14.33 -4.25
CA GLN A 147 -14.77 12.93 -4.09
C GLN A 147 -14.45 12.58 -2.64
N PRO A 148 -14.61 11.29 -2.25
CA PRO A 148 -14.09 10.79 -0.99
C PRO A 148 -12.61 11.14 -0.81
N PRO A 149 -12.09 11.13 0.44
CA PRO A 149 -10.65 11.26 0.67
C PRO A 149 -9.87 10.35 -0.27
N ILE A 150 -8.87 10.92 -0.93
CA ILE A 150 -8.12 10.32 -2.03
C ILE A 150 -7.71 8.86 -1.77
N LEU A 151 -7.33 8.59 -0.53
CA LEU A 151 -6.91 7.31 0.00
C LEU A 151 -7.96 6.21 -0.15
N MET A 152 -9.22 6.53 0.16
CA MET A 152 -10.34 5.60 0.03
C MET A 152 -10.71 5.40 -1.43
N PHE A 153 -10.63 6.47 -2.22
CA PHE A 153 -10.89 6.41 -3.64
C PHE A 153 -9.90 5.48 -4.36
N LEU A 154 -8.60 5.59 -4.07
CA LEU A 154 -7.56 4.73 -4.66
C LEU A 154 -7.81 3.23 -4.40
N LYS A 155 -8.13 2.86 -3.16
CA LYS A 155 -8.47 1.47 -2.85
C LYS A 155 -9.72 1.03 -3.61
N ALA A 156 -10.76 1.86 -3.62
CA ALA A 156 -12.03 1.53 -4.25
C ALA A 156 -11.91 1.34 -5.77
N ILE A 157 -11.13 2.17 -6.48
CA ILE A 157 -10.94 2.02 -7.92
C ILE A 157 -10.14 0.76 -8.26
N VAL A 158 -9.13 0.40 -7.45
CA VAL A 158 -8.34 -0.83 -7.65
C VAL A 158 -9.22 -2.06 -7.39
N GLU A 159 -9.99 -2.07 -6.30
CA GLU A 159 -10.89 -3.18 -5.99
C GLU A 159 -12.00 -3.33 -7.02
N SER A 160 -12.57 -2.22 -7.49
CA SER A 160 -13.61 -2.24 -8.53
C SER A 160 -13.06 -2.71 -9.87
N GLY A 161 -11.89 -2.22 -10.28
CA GLY A 161 -11.24 -2.66 -11.52
C GLY A 161 -10.82 -4.13 -11.46
N SER A 162 -10.33 -4.59 -10.30
CA SER A 162 -9.93 -5.99 -10.13
C SER A 162 -11.12 -6.95 -10.21
N LYS A 163 -12.32 -6.56 -9.77
CA LYS A 163 -13.54 -7.39 -9.89
C LYS A 163 -13.90 -7.71 -11.34
N ILE A 164 -13.61 -6.79 -12.26
CA ILE A 164 -13.83 -6.95 -13.71
C ILE A 164 -12.53 -7.27 -14.47
N SER A 165 -11.47 -7.67 -13.76
CA SER A 165 -10.17 -8.08 -14.31
C SER A 165 -9.40 -7.03 -15.12
N THR A 166 -9.71 -5.73 -14.96
CA THR A 166 -8.97 -4.65 -15.65
C THR A 166 -7.67 -4.27 -14.95
N THR A 167 -7.48 -4.67 -13.69
CA THR A 167 -6.26 -4.55 -12.89
C THR A 167 -6.08 -5.76 -11.97
N VAL A 168 -4.90 -5.93 -11.38
CA VAL A 168 -4.70 -6.75 -10.17
C VAL A 168 -5.01 -5.94 -8.90
N SER A 169 -5.33 -6.61 -7.79
CA SER A 169 -5.52 -6.01 -6.44
C SER A 169 -4.49 -6.55 -5.46
N THR A 170 -3.22 -6.39 -5.81
CA THR A 170 -2.09 -6.97 -5.07
C THR A 170 -1.88 -6.26 -3.74
N THR A 171 -1.87 -7.02 -2.65
CA THR A 171 -1.56 -6.52 -1.30
C THR A 171 -0.06 -6.51 -1.04
N ALA A 172 0.40 -5.83 0.01
CA ALA A 172 1.80 -5.91 0.44
C ALA A 172 2.24 -7.35 0.75
N GLN A 173 1.40 -8.12 1.44
CA GLN A 173 1.62 -9.55 1.69
C GLN A 173 1.70 -10.36 0.41
N GLU A 174 0.76 -10.13 -0.52
CA GLU A 174 0.72 -10.89 -1.76
C GLU A 174 1.95 -10.54 -2.60
N LEU A 175 2.31 -9.27 -2.75
CA LEU A 175 3.53 -8.85 -3.46
C LEU A 175 4.78 -9.51 -2.87
N HIS A 176 4.89 -9.54 -1.53
CA HIS A 176 5.95 -10.26 -0.85
C HIS A 176 5.97 -11.73 -1.32
N ARG A 177 4.84 -12.43 -1.30
CA ARG A 177 4.74 -13.81 -1.80
C ARG A 177 5.19 -13.93 -3.27
N GLN A 178 4.73 -13.06 -4.16
CA GLN A 178 5.08 -13.12 -5.59
C GLN A 178 6.59 -12.94 -5.83
N LEU A 179 7.27 -12.13 -5.01
CA LEU A 179 8.71 -11.89 -5.13
C LEU A 179 9.57 -13.11 -4.74
N TYR A 180 9.07 -13.95 -3.82
CA TYR A 180 9.77 -15.18 -3.40
C TYR A 180 9.32 -16.43 -4.19
N ASP A 181 8.19 -16.36 -4.88
CA ASP A 181 7.70 -17.44 -5.73
C ASP A 181 8.38 -17.42 -7.11
N ARG A 182 9.06 -18.51 -7.46
CA ARG A 182 9.78 -18.62 -8.74
C ARG A 182 8.83 -18.76 -9.93
N ALA A 183 7.61 -19.25 -9.73
CA ALA A 183 6.67 -19.56 -10.80
C ALA A 183 5.81 -18.35 -11.20
N MET A 184 5.91 -17.22 -10.50
CA MET A 184 5.02 -16.08 -10.69
C MET A 184 5.78 -14.80 -11.05
N THR A 185 5.18 -14.02 -11.95
CA THR A 185 5.66 -12.66 -12.23
C THR A 185 4.95 -11.70 -11.27
N PRO A 186 5.68 -10.93 -10.45
CA PRO A 186 5.04 -9.98 -9.55
C PRO A 186 4.33 -8.87 -10.34
N ALA A 187 3.13 -8.51 -9.90
CA ALA A 187 2.26 -7.57 -10.60
C ALA A 187 1.53 -6.68 -9.59
N ILE A 188 1.43 -5.38 -9.88
CA ILE A 188 0.73 -4.39 -9.05
C ILE A 188 -0.17 -3.52 -9.93
N SER A 189 -1.24 -2.96 -9.36
CA SER A 189 -2.13 -2.05 -10.10
C SER A 189 -1.38 -0.78 -10.52
N GLU A 190 -1.73 -0.18 -11.65
CA GLU A 190 -1.17 1.09 -12.12
C GLU A 190 -2.27 2.13 -12.28
N ILE A 191 -2.02 3.34 -11.78
CA ILE A 191 -2.90 4.51 -11.92
C ILE A 191 -2.16 5.66 -12.58
N LYS A 192 -2.90 6.61 -13.14
CA LYS A 192 -2.37 7.89 -13.64
C LYS A 192 -3.36 9.01 -13.38
N ILE A 193 -2.88 10.25 -13.36
CA ILE A 193 -3.75 11.42 -13.46
C ILE A 193 -3.87 11.80 -14.93
N GLU A 194 -5.09 11.89 -15.43
CA GLU A 194 -5.40 12.35 -16.78
C GLU A 194 -6.63 13.25 -16.73
N ASN A 195 -6.58 14.41 -17.40
CA ASN A 195 -7.68 15.37 -17.43
C ASN A 195 -8.20 15.74 -16.02
N ASN A 196 -7.29 15.94 -15.07
CA ASN A 196 -7.58 16.24 -13.67
C ASN A 196 -8.46 15.17 -12.97
N LYS A 197 -8.32 13.90 -13.38
CA LYS A 197 -8.96 12.75 -12.76
C LYS A 197 -7.95 11.64 -12.57
N ILE A 198 -8.01 10.97 -11.43
CA ILE A 198 -7.26 9.74 -11.24
C ILE A 198 -8.01 8.63 -11.95
N ILE A 199 -7.28 7.97 -12.84
CA ILE A 199 -7.78 6.83 -13.59
C ILE A 199 -6.88 5.63 -13.38
N LEU A 200 -7.49 4.46 -13.37
CA LEU A 200 -6.77 3.20 -13.48
C LEU A 200 -6.14 3.14 -14.88
N LYS A 201 -5.02 2.42 -15.03
CA LYS A 201 -4.37 2.20 -16.34
C LYS A 201 -4.27 0.71 -16.66
N GLY A 202 -4.25 -0.12 -15.63
CA GLY A 202 -4.16 -1.57 -15.73
C GLY A 202 -3.17 -2.09 -14.70
N THR A 203 -2.20 -2.87 -15.15
CA THR A 203 -1.28 -3.60 -14.27
C THR A 203 0.18 -3.33 -14.65
N THR A 204 0.99 -2.92 -13.69
CA THR A 204 2.44 -2.89 -13.82
C THR A 204 3.02 -4.27 -13.50
N LEU A 205 3.85 -4.80 -14.39
CA LEU A 205 4.64 -6.02 -14.17
C LEU A 205 6.03 -5.67 -13.66
N LEU A 206 6.46 -6.40 -12.65
CA LEU A 206 7.76 -6.25 -12.01
C LEU A 206 8.64 -7.47 -12.31
N SER A 207 9.94 -7.26 -12.21
CA SER A 207 10.92 -8.36 -12.19
C SER A 207 10.95 -9.05 -10.83
N ARG A 208 11.67 -10.18 -10.74
CA ARG A 208 11.94 -10.87 -9.46
C ARG A 208 12.66 -9.98 -8.44
N GLN A 209 13.39 -8.96 -8.90
CA GLN A 209 14.06 -7.97 -8.06
C GLN A 209 13.15 -6.75 -7.79
N ALA A 210 11.83 -6.93 -7.90
CA ALA A 210 10.79 -5.91 -7.78
C ALA A 210 10.85 -4.75 -8.79
N GLN A 211 11.85 -4.67 -9.69
CA GLN A 211 11.97 -3.54 -10.61
C GLN A 211 10.84 -3.50 -11.64
N TYR A 212 10.39 -2.29 -12.01
CA TYR A 212 9.49 -2.07 -13.14
C TYR A 212 10.05 -2.71 -14.42
N ARG A 213 9.17 -3.38 -15.19
CA ARG A 213 9.52 -3.92 -16.52
C ARG A 213 8.59 -3.43 -17.60
N THR A 214 7.29 -3.51 -17.39
CA THR A 214 6.30 -3.07 -18.36
C THR A 214 4.95 -2.81 -17.70
N SER A 215 4.05 -2.20 -18.44
CA SER A 215 2.67 -1.92 -18.07
C SER A 215 1.74 -2.65 -19.03
N LEU A 216 0.72 -3.31 -18.49
CA LEU A 216 -0.36 -3.92 -19.25
C LEU A 216 -1.58 -3.00 -19.22
N THR A 217 -2.19 -2.82 -20.38
CA THR A 217 -3.51 -2.19 -20.54
C THR A 217 -4.61 -3.02 -19.86
N TYR A 218 -5.84 -2.51 -19.83
CA TYR A 218 -7.00 -3.24 -19.30
C TYR A 218 -7.25 -4.58 -19.99
N GLN A 219 -7.13 -4.60 -21.32
CA GLN A 219 -7.37 -5.81 -22.12
C GLN A 219 -6.24 -6.83 -21.91
N GLU A 220 -4.98 -6.40 -21.93
CA GLU A 220 -3.84 -7.27 -21.66
C GLU A 220 -3.86 -7.80 -20.22
N THR A 221 -4.27 -6.98 -19.26
CA THR A 221 -4.47 -7.42 -17.88
C THR A 221 -5.58 -8.46 -17.80
N SER A 222 -6.70 -8.26 -18.50
CA SER A 222 -7.80 -9.24 -18.51
C SER A 222 -7.33 -10.58 -19.06
N LEU A 223 -6.52 -10.57 -20.12
CA LEU A 223 -5.88 -11.77 -20.67
C LEU A 223 -4.92 -12.43 -19.66
N LEU A 224 -4.09 -11.65 -18.96
CA LEU A 224 -3.23 -12.17 -17.89
C LEU A 224 -4.06 -12.86 -16.79
N GLN A 225 -5.16 -12.24 -16.35
CA GLN A 225 -6.04 -12.79 -15.32
C GLN A 225 -6.72 -14.09 -15.78
N ILE A 226 -7.09 -14.18 -17.07
CA ILE A 226 -7.59 -15.43 -17.67
C ILE A 226 -6.52 -16.52 -17.63
N LEU A 227 -5.29 -16.20 -18.04
CA LEU A 227 -4.16 -17.15 -18.02
C LEU A 227 -3.85 -17.66 -16.62
N LYS A 228 -3.95 -16.79 -15.61
CA LYS A 228 -3.79 -17.14 -14.19
C LYS A 228 -4.98 -17.90 -13.60
N ARG A 229 -6.09 -18.04 -14.35
CA ARG A 229 -7.39 -18.55 -13.85
C ARG A 229 -7.93 -17.75 -12.66
N GLU A 230 -7.65 -16.45 -12.65
CA GLU A 230 -8.08 -15.48 -11.62
C GLU A 230 -9.08 -14.45 -12.17
N ALA A 231 -9.47 -14.60 -13.43
CA ALA A 231 -10.47 -13.79 -14.11
C ALA A 231 -11.81 -13.74 -13.35
N GLY A 232 -12.23 -12.54 -12.96
CA GLY A 232 -13.55 -12.27 -12.43
C GLY A 232 -14.63 -12.20 -13.52
N PRO A 233 -15.93 -12.20 -13.14
CA PRO A 233 -17.03 -12.01 -14.08
C PRO A 233 -17.01 -10.60 -14.70
N GLY A 234 -17.60 -10.45 -15.89
CA GLY A 234 -17.74 -9.14 -16.55
C GLY A 234 -16.52 -8.69 -17.35
N ILE A 235 -15.63 -9.60 -17.72
CA ILE A 235 -14.55 -9.33 -18.69
C ILE A 235 -15.17 -8.98 -20.05
N SER A 236 -14.73 -7.87 -20.61
CA SER A 236 -15.02 -7.48 -21.99
C SER A 236 -13.71 -7.37 -22.76
N LEU A 237 -13.59 -8.11 -23.86
CA LEU A 237 -12.44 -8.06 -24.76
C LEU A 237 -12.91 -7.51 -26.10
N THR A 238 -12.27 -6.44 -26.56
CA THR A 238 -12.62 -5.81 -27.84
C THR A 238 -11.47 -6.01 -28.81
N TYR A 239 -11.76 -6.58 -29.98
CA TYR A 239 -10.77 -6.73 -31.04
C TYR A 239 -11.24 -5.99 -32.28
N PRO A 240 -10.37 -5.20 -32.94
CA PRO A 240 -10.70 -4.66 -34.24
C PRO A 240 -10.92 -5.83 -35.21
N VAL A 241 -12.02 -5.79 -35.96
CA VAL A 241 -12.29 -6.74 -37.04
C VAL A 241 -11.96 -6.00 -38.34
N ASP A 242 -10.97 -6.49 -39.09
CA ASP A 242 -10.39 -5.82 -40.27
C ASP A 242 -11.35 -5.62 -41.47
N LYS A 243 -12.67 -5.77 -41.30
CA LYS A 243 -13.69 -5.57 -42.36
C LYS A 243 -15.05 -5.05 -41.88
N LEU A 244 -15.10 -4.05 -40.99
CA LEU A 244 -16.33 -3.30 -40.68
C LEU A 244 -16.26 -1.82 -41.09
N GLN A 245 -15.47 -1.48 -42.11
CA GLN A 245 -15.45 -0.14 -42.70
C GLN A 245 -16.59 0.13 -43.69
N GLN A 246 -17.54 -0.78 -43.85
CA GLN A 246 -18.76 -0.52 -44.61
C GLN A 246 -19.95 -0.92 -43.76
N THR A 247 -20.88 0.02 -43.62
CA THR A 247 -22.17 -0.06 -42.93
C THR A 247 -22.15 0.03 -41.41
N VAL A 248 -22.01 1.26 -40.91
CA VAL A 248 -22.95 1.76 -39.90
C VAL A 248 -23.58 3.02 -40.50
N PRO A 249 -24.93 3.13 -40.57
CA PRO A 249 -25.60 4.35 -41.04
C PRO A 249 -25.36 5.54 -40.10
#